data_AF-A0A922VMP8-F1
#
_entry.id   AF-A0A922VMP8-F1
#
_cell.length_a   1.000
_cell.length_b   1.000
_cell.length_c   1.000
_cell.angle_alpha   90.00
_cell.angle_beta   90.00
_cell.angle_gamma   90.00
#
_symmetry.space_group_name_H-M   'P 1'
#
loop_
_entity.id
_entity.type
_entity.pdbx_description
1 polymer ?
#
loop_
_entity_poly.entity_id
_entity_poly.type
_entity_poly.pdbx_seq_one_letter_code
_entity_poly.pdbx_strand_id
1 'polypeptide(L)'
;MAGKGKTVHGEAANAGHRVLAPDDAEVEAYLETALHAPPPQRAAADRPSTADHGTVVVLDFGSQFAQLIARRVRELNVYSELLPHDTPMAEIERRGATAIILSGGPNSVYDIDAPRPDPAIWSGRIPVLGICYGAQLMALELGGDVLPASKREYGPATVTITADDPLFAGLDRDQPVWMSHGDSITRLPEGFSSTAHSGSTPFAGLVDHERNLYGIQFHPEVVHTPRGRDILRNFVVGIAGARATWTPASFIESTVAEIRARVDDHARAVGSDGKVICALSGGVDSAVAAALVHRAVGDRLTCIYVDHGLMRKKESELLRATFEQHLGMRLVMVDARERFLARLAGIIDP
;
A
#
# COMPACT_ATOMS: atom_id res chain seq x y z
N MET A 1 39.47 -37.64 -2.96
CA MET A 1 38.41 -37.53 -1.93
C MET A 1 38.35 -36.08 -1.49
N ALA A 2 37.27 -35.38 -1.84
CA ALA A 2 37.13 -33.94 -1.69
C ALA A 2 36.69 -33.57 -0.26
N GLY A 3 37.35 -32.57 0.33
CA GLY A 3 36.94 -32.00 1.62
C GLY A 3 35.71 -31.10 1.43
N LYS A 4 34.62 -31.43 2.13
CA LYS A 4 33.42 -30.57 2.21
C LYS A 4 33.77 -29.28 2.96
N GLY A 5 33.26 -28.15 2.49
CA GLY A 5 33.39 -26.85 3.16
C GLY A 5 32.75 -26.87 4.55
N LYS A 6 33.33 -26.11 5.49
CA LYS A 6 32.83 -25.94 6.86
C LYS A 6 32.08 -24.62 7.01
N THR A 7 31.09 -24.57 7.90
CA THR A 7 30.39 -23.33 8.28
C THR A 7 31.29 -22.41 9.12
N VAL A 8 30.85 -21.16 9.37
CA VAL A 8 31.57 -20.16 10.20
C VAL A 8 31.85 -20.67 11.63
N HIS A 9 31.18 -21.73 12.07
CA HIS A 9 31.38 -22.40 13.36
C HIS A 9 32.13 -23.75 13.27
N GLY A 10 32.70 -24.09 12.11
CA GLY A 10 33.62 -25.22 11.96
C GLY A 10 32.98 -26.60 11.76
N GLU A 11 31.66 -26.67 11.58
CA GLU A 11 30.93 -27.93 11.34
C GLU A 11 30.86 -28.30 9.86
N ALA A 12 30.75 -29.60 9.55
CA ALA A 12 30.69 -30.10 8.18
C ALA A 12 29.36 -29.74 7.52
N ALA A 13 29.39 -29.03 6.40
CA ALA A 13 28.18 -28.74 5.63
C ALA A 13 27.64 -30.03 4.98
N ASN A 14 26.59 -30.61 5.57
CA ASN A 14 25.38 -31.12 4.90
C ASN A 14 24.64 -32.12 5.80
N ALA A 15 23.45 -31.74 6.30
CA ALA A 15 22.26 -32.60 6.39
C ALA A 15 21.08 -31.84 7.03
N GLY A 16 20.06 -31.50 6.24
CA GLY A 16 18.66 -31.62 6.70
C GLY A 16 18.00 -30.51 7.51
N HIS A 17 18.66 -29.42 7.91
CA HIS A 17 17.97 -28.33 8.61
C HIS A 17 17.61 -27.16 7.69
N ARG A 18 16.32 -27.12 7.35
CA ARG A 18 15.57 -25.98 6.82
C ARG A 18 15.82 -24.77 7.74
N VAL A 19 16.47 -23.73 7.23
CA VAL A 19 16.23 -22.39 7.74
C VAL A 19 15.06 -21.89 6.93
N LEU A 20 13.88 -21.90 7.54
CA LEU A 20 12.68 -21.29 6.97
C LEU A 20 12.92 -19.80 6.83
N ALA A 21 13.03 -19.30 5.60
CA ALA A 21 12.80 -17.88 5.38
C ALA A 21 11.28 -17.62 5.58
N PRO A 22 10.86 -16.47 6.13
CA PRO A 22 9.43 -16.14 6.32
C PRO A 22 8.60 -16.33 5.05
N ASP A 23 9.19 -16.01 3.90
CA ASP A 23 8.59 -16.11 2.57
C ASP A 23 8.38 -17.56 2.10
N ASP A 24 9.11 -18.54 2.67
CA ASP A 24 9.00 -19.95 2.32
C ASP A 24 7.70 -20.59 2.84
N ALA A 25 7.22 -20.15 4.01
CA ALA A 25 5.98 -20.63 4.58
C ALA A 25 4.76 -20.04 3.87
N GLU A 26 4.86 -18.79 3.42
CA GLU A 26 3.78 -18.12 2.70
C GLU A 26 3.53 -18.75 1.32
N VAL A 27 4.56 -18.92 0.49
CA VAL A 27 4.37 -19.47 -0.87
C VAL A 27 3.82 -20.90 -0.84
N GLU A 28 4.35 -21.74 0.06
CA GLU A 28 3.88 -23.12 0.24
C GLU A 28 2.43 -23.14 0.75
N ALA A 29 2.09 -22.31 1.75
CA ALA A 29 0.72 -22.19 2.24
C ALA A 29 -0.26 -21.62 1.21
N TYR A 30 0.14 -20.65 0.38
CA TYR A 30 -0.69 -20.08 -0.67
C TYR A 30 -0.99 -21.12 -1.76
N LEU A 31 0.02 -21.89 -2.18
CA LEU A 31 -0.15 -22.93 -3.19
C LEU A 31 -0.99 -24.10 -2.66
N GLU A 32 -0.76 -24.56 -1.43
CA GLU A 32 -1.61 -25.57 -0.78
C GLU A 32 -3.06 -25.07 -0.60
N THR A 33 -3.25 -23.81 -0.20
CA THR A 33 -4.59 -23.22 -0.08
C THR A 33 -5.28 -23.14 -1.45
N ALA A 34 -4.56 -22.73 -2.50
CA ALA A 34 -5.10 -22.69 -3.86
C ALA A 34 -5.49 -24.07 -4.39
N LEU A 35 -4.74 -25.12 -4.05
CA LEU A 35 -5.04 -26.51 -4.43
C LEU A 35 -6.31 -27.07 -3.77
N HIS A 36 -6.72 -26.50 -2.63
CA HIS A 36 -7.85 -27.00 -1.82
C HIS A 36 -9.03 -26.03 -1.71
N ALA A 37 -8.94 -24.84 -2.30
CA ALA A 37 -10.00 -23.84 -2.23
C ALA A 37 -11.22 -24.27 -3.07
N PRO A 38 -12.45 -24.27 -2.50
CA PRO A 38 -13.66 -24.48 -3.28
C PRO A 38 -13.87 -23.33 -4.28
N PRO A 39 -14.61 -23.57 -5.39
CA PRO A 39 -14.96 -22.50 -6.33
C PRO A 39 -15.75 -21.41 -5.59
N PRO A 40 -15.41 -20.12 -5.76
CA PRO A 40 -16.14 -19.05 -5.10
C PRO A 40 -17.60 -19.06 -5.56
N GLN A 41 -18.53 -19.12 -4.60
CA GLN A 41 -19.96 -18.95 -4.87
C GLN A 41 -20.21 -17.49 -5.26
N ARG A 42 -20.70 -17.29 -6.49
CA ARG A 42 -21.07 -15.98 -7.02
C ARG A 42 -22.36 -15.47 -6.37
N ALA A 43 -22.31 -14.29 -5.76
CA ALA A 43 -23.50 -13.47 -5.58
C ALA A 43 -23.73 -12.65 -6.86
N ALA A 44 -24.94 -12.69 -7.43
CA ALA A 44 -25.26 -12.02 -8.69
C ALA A 44 -25.25 -10.48 -8.64
N ALA A 45 -25.03 -9.89 -7.46
CA ALA A 45 -25.08 -8.44 -7.22
C ALA A 45 -23.72 -7.73 -7.35
N ASP A 46 -22.64 -8.46 -7.59
CA ASP A 46 -21.27 -7.96 -7.34
C ASP A 46 -20.55 -7.35 -8.55
N ARG A 47 -21.28 -6.90 -9.59
CA ARG A 47 -20.64 -6.27 -10.76
C ARG A 47 -20.01 -4.93 -10.37
N PRO A 48 -18.68 -4.77 -10.38
CA PRO A 48 -18.06 -3.49 -10.10
C PRO A 48 -18.02 -2.66 -11.38
N SER A 49 -18.57 -1.46 -11.30
CA SER A 49 -18.22 -0.37 -12.21
C SER A 49 -16.89 0.20 -11.75
N THR A 50 -15.90 0.30 -12.65
CA THR A 50 -14.58 0.89 -12.37
C THR A 50 -14.64 2.36 -11.92
N ALA A 51 -15.79 3.01 -12.09
CA ALA A 51 -16.01 4.42 -11.76
C ALA A 51 -16.63 4.68 -10.37
N ASP A 52 -16.97 3.63 -9.60
CA ASP A 52 -17.91 3.79 -8.48
C ASP A 52 -17.29 3.66 -7.07
N HIS A 53 -15.99 3.38 -6.93
CA HIS A 53 -15.42 3.00 -5.63
C HIS A 53 -15.05 4.17 -4.69
N GLY A 54 -14.94 5.40 -5.21
CA GLY A 54 -14.40 6.53 -4.45
C GLY A 54 -12.91 6.35 -4.15
N THR A 55 -12.06 7.26 -4.65
CA THR A 55 -10.61 7.15 -4.49
C THR A 55 -10.17 7.98 -3.28
N VAL A 56 -9.34 7.42 -2.39
CA VAL A 56 -8.59 8.21 -1.40
C VAL A 56 -7.19 8.46 -1.92
N VAL A 57 -6.83 9.72 -2.08
CA VAL A 57 -5.48 10.11 -2.51
C VAL A 57 -4.62 10.37 -1.27
N VAL A 58 -3.47 9.71 -1.20
CA VAL A 58 -2.43 9.97 -0.19
C VAL A 58 -1.31 10.73 -0.87
N LEU A 59 -1.02 11.94 -0.42
CA LEU A 59 0.09 12.75 -0.90
C LEU A 59 1.34 12.48 -0.05
N ASP A 60 2.41 12.03 -0.70
CA ASP A 60 3.68 11.66 -0.07
C ASP A 60 4.62 12.87 0.06
N PHE A 61 4.90 13.28 1.30
CA PHE A 61 5.84 14.34 1.65
C PHE A 61 7.20 13.77 2.12
N GLY A 62 7.50 12.52 1.78
CA GLY A 62 8.75 11.84 2.12
C GLY A 62 8.70 11.06 3.43
N SER A 63 7.51 10.77 3.95
CA SER A 63 7.37 9.95 5.17
C SER A 63 7.70 8.49 4.90
N GLN A 64 8.48 7.89 5.81
CA GLN A 64 8.68 6.44 5.88
C GLN A 64 7.35 5.65 6.03
N PHE A 65 6.24 6.30 6.40
CA PHE A 65 4.94 5.68 6.64
C PHE A 65 3.88 6.00 5.57
N ALA A 66 4.19 6.76 4.52
CA ALA A 66 3.18 7.16 3.53
C ALA A 66 2.49 5.95 2.86
N GLN A 67 3.26 4.89 2.57
CA GLN A 67 2.71 3.62 2.07
C GLN A 67 1.81 2.91 3.09
N LEU A 68 2.09 3.04 4.39
CA LEU A 68 1.24 2.47 5.44
C LEU A 68 -0.13 3.15 5.47
N ILE A 69 -0.20 4.46 5.27
CA ILE A 69 -1.48 5.18 5.17
C ILE A 69 -2.33 4.57 4.05
N ALA A 70 -1.78 4.48 2.83
CA ALA A 70 -2.47 3.86 1.70
C ALA A 70 -2.89 2.42 2.01
N ARG A 71 -2.03 1.62 2.64
CA ARG A 71 -2.38 0.27 3.08
C ARG A 71 -3.55 0.26 4.08
N ARG A 72 -3.54 1.12 5.11
CA ARG A 72 -4.61 1.19 6.10
C ARG A 72 -5.95 1.59 5.49
N VAL A 73 -5.94 2.47 4.49
CA VAL A 73 -7.16 2.79 3.74
C VAL A 73 -7.69 1.57 2.98
N ARG A 74 -6.82 0.81 2.32
CA ARG A 74 -7.23 -0.45 1.65
C ARG A 74 -7.75 -1.50 2.62
N GLU A 75 -7.22 -1.58 3.84
CA GLU A 75 -7.72 -2.44 4.92
C GLU A 75 -9.11 -2.02 5.45
N LEU A 76 -9.61 -0.84 5.06
CA LEU A 76 -10.99 -0.38 5.26
C LEU A 76 -11.91 -0.70 4.07
N ASN A 77 -11.42 -1.49 3.10
CA ASN A 77 -12.11 -1.79 1.84
C ASN A 77 -12.39 -0.55 0.99
N VAL A 78 -11.52 0.46 1.04
CA VAL A 78 -11.60 1.67 0.20
C VAL A 78 -10.36 1.72 -0.71
N TYR A 79 -10.57 2.06 -1.97
CA TYR A 79 -9.46 2.19 -2.92
C TYR A 79 -8.61 3.42 -2.58
N SER A 80 -7.28 3.29 -2.68
CA SER A 80 -6.38 4.39 -2.42
C SER A 80 -5.18 4.41 -3.37
N GLU A 81 -4.69 5.60 -3.65
CA GLU A 81 -3.49 5.85 -4.44
C GLU A 81 -2.48 6.67 -3.65
N LEU A 82 -1.19 6.38 -3.83
CA LEU A 82 -0.10 7.17 -3.27
C LEU A 82 0.50 7.99 -4.41
N LEU A 83 0.49 9.31 -4.27
CA LEU A 83 0.95 10.26 -5.28
C LEU A 83 2.01 11.22 -4.70
N PRO A 84 2.87 11.82 -5.54
CA PRO A 84 3.81 12.87 -5.10
C PRO A 84 3.07 14.07 -4.47
N HIS A 85 3.71 14.74 -3.50
CA HIS A 85 3.12 15.88 -2.80
C HIS A 85 2.63 17.01 -3.72
N ASP A 86 3.34 17.26 -4.83
CA ASP A 86 3.10 18.35 -5.79
C ASP A 86 2.09 17.99 -6.88
N THR A 87 1.37 16.87 -6.74
CA THR A 87 0.34 16.46 -7.69
C THR A 87 -0.72 17.57 -7.84
N PRO A 88 -0.98 18.09 -9.06
CA PRO A 88 -1.94 19.17 -9.26
C PRO A 88 -3.36 18.77 -8.85
N MET A 89 -4.12 19.70 -8.28
CA MET A 89 -5.49 19.46 -7.83
C MET A 89 -6.40 18.97 -8.97
N ALA A 90 -6.20 19.50 -10.18
CA ALA A 90 -6.94 19.05 -11.36
C ALA A 90 -6.69 17.56 -11.68
N GLU A 91 -5.53 17.01 -11.35
CA GLU A 91 -5.26 15.58 -11.50
C GLU A 91 -5.95 14.75 -10.41
N ILE A 92 -5.93 15.23 -9.17
CA ILE A 92 -6.63 14.62 -8.05
C ILE A 92 -8.14 14.52 -8.34
N GLU A 93 -8.73 15.57 -8.89
CA GLU A 93 -10.14 15.60 -9.31
C GLU A 93 -10.43 14.61 -10.46
N ARG A 94 -9.56 14.53 -11.47
CA ARG A 94 -9.72 13.58 -12.58
C ARG A 94 -9.72 12.12 -12.13
N ARG A 95 -9.05 11.82 -11.01
CA ARG A 95 -9.01 10.48 -10.39
C ARG A 95 -10.26 10.16 -9.57
N GLY A 96 -11.22 11.08 -9.49
CA GLY A 96 -12.45 10.91 -8.70
C GLY A 96 -12.16 10.82 -7.19
N ALA A 97 -11.22 11.64 -6.70
CA ALA A 97 -10.86 11.65 -5.29
C ALA A 97 -12.06 12.06 -4.42
N THR A 98 -12.30 11.27 -3.37
CA THR A 98 -13.31 11.51 -2.33
C THR A 98 -12.70 12.05 -1.05
N ALA A 99 -11.41 11.79 -0.82
CA ALA A 99 -10.64 12.32 0.29
C ALA A 99 -9.17 12.49 -0.10
N ILE A 100 -8.49 13.42 0.57
CA ILE A 100 -7.04 13.61 0.48
C ILE A 100 -6.43 13.39 1.87
N ILE A 101 -5.35 12.62 1.96
CA ILE A 101 -4.55 12.49 3.18
C ILE A 101 -3.13 12.98 2.87
N LEU A 102 -2.67 13.97 3.63
CA LEU A 102 -1.31 14.49 3.55
C LEU A 102 -0.46 13.74 4.57
N SER A 103 0.52 13.00 4.07
CA SER A 103 1.42 12.24 4.94
C SER A 103 2.34 13.16 5.78
N GLY A 104 3.02 12.55 6.75
CA GLY A 104 4.14 13.20 7.43
C GLY A 104 5.33 13.44 6.48
N GLY A 105 6.43 13.94 7.03
CA GLY A 105 7.66 14.17 6.30
C GLY A 105 8.82 14.42 7.27
N PRO A 106 10.07 14.21 6.83
CA PRO A 106 11.25 14.45 7.67
C PRO A 106 11.63 15.94 7.76
N ASN A 107 11.13 16.76 6.84
CA ASN A 107 11.45 18.18 6.72
C ASN A 107 10.77 19.04 7.79
N SER A 108 11.35 20.21 8.04
CA SER A 108 10.60 21.33 8.65
C SER A 108 9.81 22.06 7.57
N VAL A 109 8.62 22.55 7.91
CA VAL A 109 7.78 23.35 6.99
C VAL A 109 8.42 24.68 6.56
N TYR A 110 9.49 25.10 7.24
CA TYR A 110 10.28 26.29 6.92
C TYR A 110 11.55 26.02 6.11
N ASP A 111 11.88 24.74 5.84
CA ASP A 111 13.03 24.42 4.98
C ASP A 111 12.83 25.05 3.59
N ILE A 112 13.91 25.53 2.97
CA ILE A 112 13.84 26.23 1.67
C ILE A 112 13.24 25.35 0.57
N ASP A 113 13.52 24.05 0.62
CA ASP A 113 13.04 23.04 -0.31
C ASP A 113 11.95 22.14 0.32
N ALA A 114 11.26 22.65 1.35
CA ALA A 114 10.19 21.91 2.01
C ALA A 114 9.11 21.52 0.99
N PRO A 115 8.72 20.23 0.89
CA PRO A 115 7.73 19.78 -0.08
C PRO A 115 6.37 20.40 0.23
N ARG A 116 5.68 20.94 -0.79
CA ARG A 116 4.36 21.61 -0.67
C ARG A 116 3.32 21.00 -1.61
N PRO A 117 2.03 21.00 -1.23
CA PRO A 117 0.96 20.61 -2.13
C PRO A 117 0.56 21.73 -3.08
N ASP A 118 -0.28 21.40 -4.06
CA ASP A 118 -1.06 22.41 -4.79
C ASP A 118 -1.97 23.17 -3.79
N PRO A 119 -1.89 24.50 -3.65
CA PRO A 119 -2.68 25.27 -2.68
C PRO A 119 -4.20 25.11 -2.85
N ALA A 120 -4.67 24.69 -4.04
CA ALA A 120 -6.09 24.48 -4.30
C ALA A 120 -6.71 23.34 -3.48
N ILE A 121 -5.90 22.47 -2.84
CA ILE A 121 -6.42 21.42 -1.94
C ILE A 121 -7.14 22.00 -0.73
N TRP A 122 -6.82 23.24 -0.32
CA TRP A 122 -7.41 23.88 0.86
C TRP A 122 -8.79 24.50 0.60
N SER A 123 -9.32 24.38 -0.62
CA SER A 123 -10.57 25.02 -1.01
C SER A 123 -11.81 24.42 -0.34
N GLY A 124 -11.68 23.32 0.40
CA GLY A 124 -12.78 22.59 1.05
C GLY A 124 -13.69 21.81 0.09
N ARG A 125 -13.29 21.64 -1.17
CA ARG A 125 -14.05 20.87 -2.18
C ARG A 125 -13.96 19.36 -1.95
N ILE A 126 -12.83 18.91 -1.41
CA ILE A 126 -12.58 17.51 -1.03
C ILE A 126 -12.06 17.55 0.42
N PRO A 127 -12.58 16.71 1.33
CA PRO A 127 -12.06 16.62 2.70
C PRO A 127 -10.58 16.27 2.73
N VAL A 128 -9.83 16.94 3.63
CA VAL A 128 -8.38 16.77 3.75
C VAL A 128 -8.01 16.39 5.19
N LEU A 129 -7.18 15.35 5.35
CA LEU A 129 -6.54 15.00 6.62
C LEU A 129 -5.04 15.23 6.53
N GLY A 130 -4.50 16.18 7.29
CA GLY A 130 -3.07 16.36 7.50
C GLY A 130 -2.55 15.49 8.64
N ILE A 131 -1.46 14.75 8.40
CA ILE A 131 -0.78 13.95 9.43
C ILE A 131 0.62 14.51 9.64
N CYS A 132 0.93 14.87 10.88
CA CYS A 132 2.24 15.40 11.28
C CYS A 132 2.66 16.60 10.41
N TYR A 133 3.67 16.46 9.55
CA TYR A 133 4.10 17.48 8.59
C TYR A 133 2.93 18.01 7.74
N GLY A 134 2.02 17.15 7.27
CA GLY A 134 0.84 17.58 6.52
C GLY A 134 -0.10 18.49 7.33
N ALA A 135 -0.23 18.25 8.65
CA ALA A 135 -1.00 19.12 9.54
C ALA A 135 -0.29 20.45 9.81
N GLN A 136 1.04 20.43 9.93
CA GLN A 136 1.86 21.64 10.10
C GLN A 136 1.80 22.52 8.86
N LEU A 137 1.90 21.93 7.66
CA LEU A 137 1.73 22.66 6.40
C LEU A 137 0.36 23.28 6.28
N MET A 138 -0.69 22.52 6.57
CA MET A 138 -2.07 23.02 6.58
C MET A 138 -2.20 24.23 7.51
N ALA A 139 -1.66 24.14 8.73
CA ALA A 139 -1.69 25.25 9.67
C ALA A 139 -0.90 26.45 9.16
N LEU A 140 0.31 26.25 8.64
CA LEU A 140 1.17 27.33 8.16
C LEU A 140 0.56 28.07 6.96
N GLU A 141 0.13 27.34 5.93
CA GLU A 141 -0.37 27.93 4.68
C GLU A 141 -1.73 28.64 4.84
N LEU A 142 -2.48 28.28 5.89
CA LEU A 142 -3.75 28.92 6.23
C LEU A 142 -3.59 30.05 7.27
N GLY A 143 -2.35 30.44 7.59
CA GLY A 143 -2.04 31.62 8.39
C GLY A 143 -1.95 31.36 9.89
N GLY A 144 -1.81 30.11 10.33
CA GLY A 144 -1.37 29.74 11.67
C GLY A 144 0.16 29.87 11.85
N ASP A 145 0.66 29.50 13.03
CA ASP A 145 2.09 29.49 13.32
C ASP A 145 2.58 28.08 13.67
N VAL A 146 3.71 27.70 13.10
CA VAL A 146 4.45 26.48 13.44
C VAL A 146 5.79 26.92 14.02
N LEU A 147 6.23 26.33 15.12
CA LEU A 147 7.52 26.65 15.72
C LEU A 147 8.26 25.35 16.07
N PRO A 148 9.60 25.34 16.02
CA PRO A 148 10.38 24.24 16.58
C PRO A 148 9.97 24.02 18.03
N ALA A 149 9.57 22.79 18.37
CA ALA A 149 9.16 22.45 19.72
C ALA A 149 10.38 22.50 20.65
N SER A 150 10.20 23.06 21.86
CA SER A 150 11.26 23.12 22.88
C SER A 150 11.71 21.74 23.35
N LYS A 151 10.85 20.73 23.21
CA LYS A 151 11.14 19.30 23.33
C LYS A 151 10.60 18.60 22.09
N ARG A 152 11.48 17.92 21.35
CA ARG A 152 11.04 17.05 20.25
C ARG A 152 10.33 15.83 20.82
N GLU A 153 9.15 15.51 20.32
CA GLU A 153 8.33 14.38 20.77
C GLU A 153 8.42 13.28 19.71
N TYR A 154 9.38 12.37 19.91
CA TYR A 154 9.52 11.16 19.11
C TYR A 154 9.22 9.96 20.00
N GLY A 155 8.12 9.26 19.71
CA GLY A 155 7.75 8.04 20.41
C GLY A 155 6.36 8.05 21.03
N PRO A 156 6.12 7.16 22.02
CA PRO A 156 4.82 7.03 22.66
C PRO A 156 4.44 8.28 23.43
N ALA A 157 3.21 8.74 23.24
CA ALA A 157 2.60 9.84 23.97
C ALA A 157 1.14 9.52 24.32
N THR A 158 0.56 10.32 25.19
CA THR A 158 -0.89 10.32 25.43
C THR A 158 -1.44 11.65 24.93
N VAL A 159 -2.46 11.57 24.07
CA VAL A 159 -3.22 12.71 23.59
C VAL A 159 -4.58 12.70 24.25
N THR A 160 -4.99 13.85 24.80
CA THR A 160 -6.33 14.05 25.35
C THR A 160 -7.19 14.77 24.32
N ILE A 161 -8.25 14.12 23.88
CA ILE A 161 -9.28 14.66 22.99
C ILE A 161 -10.18 15.59 23.79
N THR A 162 -10.30 16.85 23.39
CA THR A 162 -11.00 17.90 24.16
C THR A 162 -12.34 18.30 23.56
N ALA A 163 -12.62 17.92 22.32
CA ALA A 163 -13.85 18.23 21.62
C ALA A 163 -14.60 16.95 21.22
N ASP A 164 -15.92 17.05 21.07
CA ASP A 164 -16.71 16.01 20.41
C ASP A 164 -16.61 16.20 18.90
N ASP A 165 -15.55 15.65 18.32
CA ASP A 165 -15.23 15.76 16.89
C ASP A 165 -15.51 14.44 16.14
N PRO A 166 -16.09 14.48 14.92
CA PRO A 166 -16.35 13.28 14.13
C PRO A 166 -15.11 12.41 13.86
N LEU A 167 -13.92 13.00 13.75
CA LEU A 167 -12.66 12.29 13.54
C LEU A 167 -12.35 11.33 14.71
N PHE A 168 -12.77 11.69 15.92
CA PHE A 168 -12.53 10.93 17.15
C PHE A 168 -13.79 10.23 17.68
N ALA A 169 -14.84 10.13 16.87
CA ALA A 169 -16.08 9.46 17.25
C ALA A 169 -15.83 8.01 17.71
N GLY A 170 -16.39 7.65 18.87
CA GLY A 170 -16.27 6.30 19.45
C GLY A 170 -14.91 5.99 20.10
N LEU A 171 -14.08 7.01 20.34
CA LEU A 171 -12.82 6.89 21.08
C LEU A 171 -12.95 7.43 22.50
N ASP A 172 -12.17 6.86 23.42
CA ASP A 172 -12.01 7.42 24.76
C ASP A 172 -11.27 8.75 24.70
N ARG A 173 -11.39 9.59 25.74
CA ARG A 173 -10.75 10.92 25.77
C ARG A 173 -9.22 10.82 25.68
N ASP A 174 -8.61 9.91 26.42
CA ASP A 174 -7.17 9.72 26.41
C ASP A 174 -6.77 8.61 25.44
N GLN A 175 -5.92 8.95 24.48
CA GLN A 175 -5.48 8.04 23.43
C GLN A 175 -3.96 7.84 23.50
N PRO A 176 -3.48 6.59 23.62
CA PRO A 176 -2.08 6.28 23.37
C PRO A 176 -1.79 6.42 21.88
N VAL A 177 -0.81 7.24 21.54
CA VAL A 177 -0.45 7.56 20.16
C VAL A 177 1.06 7.56 19.94
N TRP A 178 1.46 7.52 18.66
CA TRP A 178 2.84 7.69 18.24
C TRP A 178 3.10 9.09 17.68
N MET A 179 3.85 9.90 18.43
CA MET A 179 4.32 11.21 18.00
C MET A 179 5.64 11.08 17.24
N SER A 180 5.84 11.89 16.20
CA SER A 180 7.09 11.90 15.45
C SER A 180 7.37 13.27 14.83
N HIS A 181 7.42 14.32 15.65
CA HIS A 181 7.61 15.68 15.15
C HIS A 181 8.62 16.49 15.99
N GLY A 182 9.42 17.28 15.28
CA GLY A 182 10.31 18.28 15.87
C GLY A 182 9.66 19.65 16.02
N ASP A 183 8.67 19.95 15.18
CA ASP A 183 7.94 21.21 15.15
C ASP A 183 6.53 21.04 15.72
N SER A 184 5.95 22.09 16.28
CA SER A 184 4.59 22.11 16.81
C SER A 184 3.83 23.30 16.27
N ILE A 185 2.54 23.08 15.97
CA ILE A 185 1.61 24.18 15.76
C ILE A 185 1.47 24.94 17.08
N THR A 186 1.57 26.26 17.04
CA THR A 186 1.51 27.16 18.22
C THR A 186 0.44 28.24 18.12
N ARG A 187 -0.07 28.48 16.91
CA ARG A 187 -1.27 29.29 16.67
C ARG A 187 -2.10 28.62 15.59
N LEU A 188 -3.39 28.42 15.86
CA LEU A 188 -4.32 27.89 14.86
C LEU A 188 -4.60 28.93 13.76
N PRO A 189 -4.85 28.48 12.53
CA PRO A 189 -5.43 29.33 11.48
C PRO A 189 -6.80 29.88 11.85
N GLU A 190 -7.24 30.93 11.17
CA GLU A 190 -8.61 31.41 11.29
C GLU A 190 -9.61 30.33 10.81
N GLY A 191 -10.70 30.16 11.56
CA GLY A 191 -11.72 29.11 11.31
C GLY A 191 -11.40 27.77 11.96
N PHE A 192 -10.17 27.54 12.44
CA PHE A 192 -9.79 26.28 13.07
C PHE A 192 -10.07 26.25 14.57
N SER A 193 -10.45 25.07 15.06
CA SER A 193 -10.59 24.76 16.49
C SER A 193 -9.67 23.61 16.89
N SER A 194 -9.19 23.62 18.14
CA SER A 194 -8.42 22.50 18.70
C SER A 194 -9.35 21.36 19.09
N THR A 195 -9.00 20.14 18.71
CA THR A 195 -9.77 18.93 19.03
C THR A 195 -9.03 17.98 19.96
N ALA A 196 -7.70 18.14 20.08
CA ALA A 196 -6.89 17.34 21.00
C ALA A 196 -5.57 18.04 21.35
N HIS A 197 -4.99 17.70 22.51
CA HIS A 197 -3.67 18.16 22.94
C HIS A 197 -2.85 17.04 23.61
N SER A 198 -1.55 17.24 23.75
CA SER A 198 -0.68 16.42 24.62
C SER A 198 -0.04 17.31 25.70
N GLY A 199 0.84 16.73 26.52
CA GLY A 199 1.63 17.51 27.50
C GLY A 199 2.60 18.51 26.87
N SER A 200 3.06 18.28 25.65
CA SER A 200 4.02 19.11 24.91
C SER A 200 3.46 19.76 23.65
N THR A 201 2.30 19.31 23.17
CA THR A 201 1.71 19.73 21.90
C THR A 201 0.31 20.30 22.15
N PRO A 202 0.13 21.64 22.17
CA PRO A 202 -1.15 22.26 22.50
C PRO A 202 -2.24 21.99 21.44
N PHE A 203 -1.85 21.74 20.20
CA PHE A 203 -2.73 21.45 19.07
C PHE A 203 -2.35 20.11 18.45
N ALA A 204 -2.58 19.02 19.19
CA ALA A 204 -2.35 17.66 18.70
C ALA A 204 -3.43 17.19 17.72
N GLY A 205 -4.60 17.82 17.76
CA GLY A 205 -5.67 17.73 16.76
C GLY A 205 -6.25 19.11 16.48
N LEU A 206 -6.57 19.39 15.21
CA LEU A 206 -7.19 20.64 14.77
C LEU A 206 -8.19 20.38 13.65
N VAL A 207 -9.23 21.22 13.55
CA VAL A 207 -10.28 21.06 12.54
C VAL A 207 -10.83 22.39 12.07
N ASP A 208 -11.19 22.45 10.80
CA ASP A 208 -12.12 23.40 10.21
C ASP A 208 -13.28 22.61 9.56
N HIS A 209 -14.44 22.63 10.22
CA HIS A 209 -15.64 21.92 9.76
C HIS A 209 -16.29 22.57 8.53
N GLU A 210 -16.18 23.90 8.43
CA GLU A 210 -16.30 24.71 7.21
C GLU A 210 -15.89 23.97 5.93
N ARG A 211 -14.59 23.71 5.92
CA ARG A 211 -13.85 23.24 4.75
C ARG A 211 -13.52 21.75 4.80
N ASN A 212 -13.98 21.04 5.84
CA ASN A 212 -13.62 19.65 6.12
C ASN A 212 -12.10 19.42 6.11
N LEU A 213 -11.36 20.32 6.75
CA LEU A 213 -9.92 20.22 6.90
C LEU A 213 -9.60 19.75 8.32
N TYR A 214 -8.93 18.61 8.42
CA TYR A 214 -8.60 17.94 9.67
C TYR A 214 -7.08 17.80 9.77
N GLY A 215 -6.52 18.00 10.95
CA GLY A 215 -5.10 17.82 11.20
C GLY A 215 -4.86 17.04 12.49
N ILE A 216 -3.85 16.17 12.47
CA ILE A 216 -3.36 15.47 13.67
C ILE A 216 -1.84 15.46 13.69
N GLN A 217 -1.27 15.56 14.89
CA GLN A 217 0.19 15.66 15.08
C GLN A 217 0.85 14.30 15.38
N PHE A 218 0.06 13.22 15.40
CA PHE A 218 0.49 11.83 15.60
C PHE A 218 0.14 10.94 14.41
N HIS A 219 0.73 9.75 14.34
CA HIS A 219 0.59 8.81 13.22
C HIS A 219 -0.49 7.74 13.51
N PRO A 220 -1.69 7.80 12.91
CA PRO A 220 -2.73 6.78 13.09
C PRO A 220 -2.49 5.51 12.26
N GLU A 221 -1.57 5.54 11.29
CA GLU A 221 -1.28 4.43 10.39
C GLU A 221 -0.38 3.34 11.02
N VAL A 222 0.34 3.70 12.09
CA VAL A 222 1.27 2.81 12.79
C VAL A 222 0.58 2.05 13.91
N VAL A 223 1.06 0.84 14.17
CA VAL A 223 0.52 -0.06 15.21
C VAL A 223 0.63 0.50 16.63
N HIS A 224 1.56 1.43 16.85
CA HIS A 224 1.77 2.09 18.14
C HIS A 224 0.66 3.10 18.50
N THR A 225 -0.25 3.39 17.56
CA THR A 225 -1.50 4.12 17.81
C THR A 225 -2.65 3.11 17.72
N PRO A 226 -3.06 2.43 18.80
CA PRO A 226 -3.95 1.26 18.74
C PRO A 226 -5.32 1.56 18.11
N ARG A 227 -5.84 2.77 18.32
CA ARG A 227 -7.12 3.24 17.75
C ARG A 227 -6.95 4.01 16.44
N GLY A 228 -5.76 4.02 15.85
CA GLY A 228 -5.49 4.76 14.61
C GLY A 228 -6.30 4.28 13.40
N ARG A 229 -6.59 2.97 13.32
CA ARG A 229 -7.50 2.41 12.31
C ARG A 229 -8.92 3.00 12.43
N ASP A 230 -9.39 3.30 13.63
CA ASP A 230 -10.71 3.89 13.85
C ASP A 230 -10.73 5.37 13.44
N ILE A 231 -9.66 6.12 13.74
CA ILE A 231 -9.47 7.51 13.29
C ILE A 231 -9.50 7.59 11.75
N LEU A 232 -8.72 6.74 11.08
CA LEU A 232 -8.71 6.68 9.61
C LEU A 232 -10.08 6.28 9.05
N ARG A 233 -10.83 5.38 9.71
CA ARG A 233 -12.19 5.03 9.30
C ARG A 233 -13.16 6.19 9.44
N ASN A 234 -13.10 6.90 10.56
CA ASN A 234 -13.92 8.08 10.82
C ASN A 234 -13.70 9.15 9.75
N PHE A 235 -12.45 9.38 9.35
CA PHE A 235 -12.15 10.28 8.24
C PHE A 235 -12.61 9.75 6.88
N VAL A 236 -12.13 8.58 6.46
CA VAL A 236 -12.34 8.06 5.10
C VAL A 236 -13.81 7.72 4.84
N VAL A 237 -14.46 7.04 5.76
CA VAL A 237 -15.85 6.55 5.57
C VAL A 237 -16.85 7.53 6.17
N GLY A 238 -16.59 8.01 7.40
CA GLY A 238 -17.54 8.87 8.11
C GLY A 238 -17.61 10.28 7.53
N ILE A 239 -16.48 10.97 7.46
CA ILE A 239 -16.38 12.38 7.03
C ILE A 239 -16.39 12.47 5.50
N ALA A 240 -15.55 11.71 4.82
CA ALA A 240 -15.42 11.79 3.37
C ALA A 240 -16.45 10.96 2.59
N GLY A 241 -17.20 10.09 3.26
CA GLY A 241 -18.26 9.31 2.63
C GLY A 241 -17.77 8.26 1.63
N ALA A 242 -16.49 7.87 1.67
CA ALA A 242 -15.97 6.86 0.76
C ALA A 242 -16.65 5.50 1.01
N ARG A 243 -17.07 4.84 -0.07
CA ARG A 243 -17.78 3.56 0.01
C ARG A 243 -16.80 2.41 0.16
N ALA A 244 -16.95 1.63 1.23
CA ALA A 244 -16.16 0.44 1.54
C ALA A 244 -16.49 -0.75 0.60
N THR A 245 -16.24 -0.58 -0.69
CA THR A 245 -16.62 -1.51 -1.77
C THR A 245 -15.42 -2.13 -2.50
N TRP A 246 -14.20 -1.72 -2.13
CA TRP A 246 -12.97 -2.30 -2.66
C TRP A 246 -12.66 -3.62 -1.95
N THR A 247 -13.09 -4.72 -2.56
CA THR A 247 -12.84 -6.08 -2.06
C THR A 247 -11.96 -6.85 -3.03
N PRO A 248 -11.29 -7.94 -2.61
CA PRO A 248 -10.57 -8.79 -3.53
C PRO A 248 -11.43 -9.32 -4.68
N ALA A 249 -12.71 -9.63 -4.43
CA ALA A 249 -13.64 -10.09 -5.46
C ALA A 249 -13.92 -9.00 -6.51
N SER A 250 -14.27 -7.80 -6.06
CA SER A 250 -14.53 -6.67 -6.97
C SER A 250 -13.29 -6.29 -7.77
N PHE A 251 -12.12 -6.29 -7.12
CA PHE A 251 -10.83 -6.06 -7.79
C PHE A 251 -10.56 -7.09 -8.90
N ILE A 252 -10.73 -8.38 -8.61
CA ILE A 252 -10.51 -9.45 -9.61
C ILE A 252 -11.43 -9.23 -10.82
N GLU A 253 -12.71 -8.93 -10.60
CA GLU A 253 -13.66 -8.74 -11.70
C GLU A 253 -13.32 -7.53 -12.56
N SER A 254 -13.03 -6.38 -11.94
CA SER A 254 -12.67 -5.16 -12.67
C SER A 254 -11.35 -5.32 -13.43
N THR A 255 -10.33 -5.89 -12.79
CA THR A 255 -9.01 -6.08 -13.40
C THR A 255 -9.05 -7.09 -14.56
N VAL A 256 -9.82 -8.17 -14.44
CA VAL A 256 -10.01 -9.13 -15.53
C VAL A 256 -10.69 -8.46 -16.74
N ALA A 257 -11.68 -7.61 -16.50
CA ALA A 257 -12.36 -6.87 -17.57
C ALA A 257 -11.42 -5.86 -18.25
N GLU A 258 -10.65 -5.12 -17.47
CA GLU A 258 -9.66 -4.15 -17.97
C GLU A 258 -8.57 -4.82 -18.79
N ILE A 259 -7.97 -5.90 -18.29
CA ILE A 259 -6.94 -6.66 -19.02
C ILE A 259 -7.49 -7.13 -20.37
N ARG A 260 -8.71 -7.69 -20.38
CA ARG A 260 -9.34 -8.16 -21.62
C ARG A 260 -9.53 -7.01 -22.61
N ALA A 261 -10.10 -5.90 -22.16
CA ALA A 261 -10.32 -4.72 -23.01
C ALA A 261 -9.00 -4.21 -23.60
N ARG A 262 -7.97 -4.05 -22.77
CA ARG A 262 -6.65 -3.57 -23.19
C ARG A 262 -5.99 -4.49 -24.23
N VAL A 263 -6.06 -5.81 -24.01
CA VAL A 263 -5.51 -6.78 -24.97
C VAL A 263 -6.29 -6.76 -26.28
N ASP A 264 -7.62 -6.68 -26.23
CA ASP A 264 -8.47 -6.64 -27.43
C ASP A 264 -8.28 -5.34 -28.23
N ASP A 265 -8.18 -4.19 -27.55
CA ASP A 265 -7.88 -2.90 -28.17
C ASP A 265 -6.53 -2.91 -28.87
N HIS A 266 -5.50 -3.42 -28.19
CA HIS A 266 -4.17 -3.55 -28.77
C HIS A 266 -4.19 -4.49 -29.98
N ALA A 267 -4.81 -5.67 -29.85
CA ALA A 267 -4.92 -6.65 -30.92
C ALA A 267 -5.60 -6.06 -32.17
N ARG A 268 -6.67 -5.29 -31.99
CA ARG A 268 -7.34 -4.55 -33.07
C ARG A 268 -6.43 -3.51 -33.71
N ALA A 269 -5.73 -2.72 -32.91
CA ALA A 269 -4.87 -1.65 -33.41
C ALA A 269 -3.72 -2.16 -34.29
N VAL A 270 -3.17 -3.35 -33.98
CA VAL A 270 -2.04 -3.94 -34.71
C VAL A 270 -2.42 -5.07 -35.67
N GLY A 271 -3.69 -5.45 -35.74
CA GLY A 271 -4.17 -6.55 -36.58
C GLY A 271 -3.59 -7.91 -36.21
N SER A 272 -3.50 -8.22 -34.91
CA SER A 272 -2.93 -9.49 -34.41
C SER A 272 -3.95 -10.35 -33.65
N ASP A 273 -3.58 -11.59 -33.35
CA ASP A 273 -4.38 -12.51 -32.53
C ASP A 273 -4.40 -12.17 -31.03
N GLY A 274 -3.76 -11.07 -30.61
CA GLY A 274 -3.74 -10.63 -29.21
C GLY A 274 -3.04 -11.61 -28.26
N LYS A 275 -1.98 -12.28 -28.71
CA LYS A 275 -1.19 -13.19 -27.87
C LYS A 275 -0.43 -12.42 -26.80
N VAL A 276 -0.37 -12.98 -25.60
CA VAL A 276 0.29 -12.40 -24.43
C VAL A 276 1.35 -13.38 -23.93
N ILE A 277 2.51 -12.87 -23.53
CA ILE A 277 3.55 -13.66 -22.87
C ILE A 277 3.72 -13.21 -21.42
N CYS A 278 4.00 -14.16 -20.53
CA CYS A 278 4.29 -13.87 -19.13
C CYS A 278 5.51 -14.68 -18.69
N ALA A 279 6.54 -14.01 -18.17
CA ALA A 279 7.64 -14.68 -17.50
C ALA A 279 7.20 -15.06 -16.08
N LEU A 280 7.14 -16.35 -15.81
CA LEU A 280 6.76 -16.90 -14.52
C LEU A 280 8.03 -17.22 -13.74
N SER A 281 8.22 -16.62 -12.56
CA SER A 281 9.43 -16.84 -11.75
C SER A 281 9.23 -17.89 -10.65
N GLY A 282 7.98 -18.15 -10.26
CA GLY A 282 7.63 -18.92 -9.06
C GLY A 282 7.29 -18.05 -7.85
N GLY A 283 7.57 -16.75 -7.91
CA GLY A 283 7.10 -15.78 -6.91
C GLY A 283 5.61 -15.45 -7.04
N VAL A 284 5.00 -15.05 -5.93
CA VAL A 284 3.56 -14.72 -5.81
C VAL A 284 3.10 -13.69 -6.84
N ASP A 285 3.88 -12.64 -7.10
CA ASP A 285 3.49 -11.58 -8.02
C ASP A 285 3.28 -12.11 -9.45
N SER A 286 4.27 -12.82 -9.99
CA SER A 286 4.18 -13.40 -11.34
C SER A 286 3.08 -14.45 -11.43
N ALA A 287 2.86 -15.21 -10.34
CA ALA A 287 1.80 -16.21 -10.23
C ALA A 287 0.40 -15.59 -10.29
N VAL A 288 0.14 -14.55 -9.48
CA VAL A 288 -1.14 -13.84 -9.45
C VAL A 288 -1.37 -13.10 -10.77
N ALA A 289 -0.34 -12.43 -11.32
CA ALA A 289 -0.44 -11.77 -12.61
C ALA A 289 -0.79 -12.76 -13.73
N ALA A 290 -0.11 -13.91 -13.78
CA ALA A 290 -0.41 -14.97 -14.75
C ALA A 290 -1.85 -15.49 -14.60
N ALA A 291 -2.32 -15.73 -13.37
CA ALA A 291 -3.67 -16.21 -13.11
C ALA A 291 -4.75 -15.18 -13.54
N LEU A 292 -4.55 -13.89 -13.23
CA LEU A 292 -5.47 -12.82 -13.65
C LEU A 292 -5.53 -12.67 -15.17
N VAL A 293 -4.37 -12.65 -15.83
CA VAL A 293 -4.29 -12.55 -17.29
C VAL A 293 -4.88 -13.79 -17.96
N HIS A 294 -4.61 -14.99 -17.45
CA HIS A 294 -5.21 -16.22 -17.95
C HIS A 294 -6.74 -16.18 -17.84
N ARG A 295 -7.28 -15.73 -16.71
CA ARG A 295 -8.72 -15.54 -16.54
C ARG A 295 -9.31 -14.50 -17.51
N ALA A 296 -8.54 -13.49 -17.87
CA ALA A 296 -8.94 -12.46 -18.83
C ALA A 296 -8.95 -12.95 -20.28
N VAL A 297 -7.88 -13.63 -20.72
CA VAL A 297 -7.61 -13.90 -22.15
C VAL A 297 -7.41 -15.38 -22.53
N GLY A 298 -7.48 -16.30 -21.56
CA GLY A 298 -7.40 -17.75 -21.76
C GLY A 298 -6.13 -18.20 -22.49
N ASP A 299 -6.32 -18.98 -23.54
CA ASP A 299 -5.26 -19.58 -24.39
C ASP A 299 -4.47 -18.57 -25.25
N ARG A 300 -4.78 -17.28 -25.14
CA ARG A 300 -3.94 -16.22 -25.70
C ARG A 300 -2.69 -15.98 -24.83
N LEU A 301 -2.72 -16.36 -23.56
CA LEU A 301 -1.56 -16.29 -22.68
C LEU A 301 -0.64 -17.50 -22.88
N THR A 302 0.66 -17.25 -22.97
CA THR A 302 1.73 -18.25 -22.84
C THR A 302 2.66 -17.85 -21.72
N CYS A 303 2.74 -18.68 -20.68
CA CYS A 303 3.68 -18.50 -19.59
C CYS A 303 5.00 -19.19 -19.94
N ILE A 304 6.13 -18.56 -19.57
CA ILE A 304 7.46 -19.10 -19.76
C ILE A 304 8.13 -19.14 -18.38
N TYR A 305 8.53 -20.33 -17.96
CA TYR A 305 9.29 -20.55 -16.73
C TYR A 305 10.69 -21.05 -17.09
N VAL A 306 11.72 -20.47 -16.48
CA VAL A 306 13.13 -20.84 -16.71
C VAL A 306 13.71 -21.40 -15.43
N ASP A 307 13.93 -22.71 -15.38
CA ASP A 307 14.67 -23.35 -14.30
C ASP A 307 16.17 -23.13 -14.53
N HIS A 308 16.73 -22.14 -13.85
CA HIS A 308 18.16 -21.85 -13.88
C HIS A 308 18.98 -22.71 -12.90
N GLY A 309 18.36 -23.65 -12.18
CA GLY A 309 19.05 -24.59 -11.29
C GLY A 309 19.44 -24.04 -9.93
N LEU A 310 18.97 -22.84 -9.59
CA LEU A 310 19.15 -22.21 -8.28
C LEU A 310 17.80 -22.05 -7.58
N MET A 311 16.81 -22.87 -7.96
CA MET A 311 15.48 -22.90 -7.36
C MET A 311 15.50 -23.68 -6.04
N ARG A 312 14.48 -23.47 -5.21
CA ARG A 312 14.28 -24.32 -4.03
C ARG A 312 13.93 -25.74 -4.45
N LYS A 313 14.14 -26.67 -3.52
CA LYS A 313 13.85 -28.09 -3.74
C LYS A 313 12.36 -28.26 -4.13
N LYS A 314 12.12 -28.92 -5.27
CA LYS A 314 10.79 -29.21 -5.86
C LYS A 314 9.99 -28.00 -6.37
N GLU A 315 10.54 -26.79 -6.37
CA GLU A 315 9.80 -25.59 -6.77
C GLU A 315 9.30 -25.67 -8.22
N SER A 316 10.17 -26.08 -9.16
CA SER A 316 9.82 -26.28 -10.57
C SER A 316 8.71 -27.32 -10.78
N GLU A 317 8.69 -28.38 -9.96
CA GLU A 317 7.73 -29.47 -10.05
C GLU A 317 6.35 -29.02 -9.57
N LEU A 318 6.30 -28.32 -8.44
CA LEU A 318 5.08 -27.75 -7.86
C LEU A 318 4.47 -26.69 -8.79
N LEU A 319 5.31 -25.85 -9.39
CA LEU A 319 4.88 -24.83 -10.36
C LEU A 319 4.26 -25.48 -11.60
N ARG A 320 4.88 -26.53 -12.15
CA ARG A 320 4.31 -27.29 -13.27
C ARG A 320 2.93 -27.84 -12.89
N ALA A 321 2.82 -28.53 -11.76
CA ALA A 321 1.56 -29.11 -11.31
C ALA A 321 0.46 -28.05 -11.19
N THR A 322 0.77 -26.92 -10.54
CA THR A 322 -0.20 -25.84 -10.30
C THR A 322 -0.67 -25.19 -11.60
N PHE A 323 0.26 -24.69 -12.42
CA PHE A 323 -0.10 -23.85 -13.56
C PHE A 323 -0.54 -24.66 -14.78
N GLU A 324 0.15 -25.75 -15.08
CA GLU A 324 -0.15 -26.56 -16.26
C GLU A 324 -1.29 -27.56 -15.97
N GLN A 325 -1.22 -28.30 -14.85
CA GLN A 325 -2.14 -29.42 -14.60
C GLN A 325 -3.44 -28.97 -13.93
N HIS A 326 -3.38 -28.08 -12.93
CA HIS A 326 -4.57 -27.65 -12.20
C HIS A 326 -5.27 -26.45 -12.84
N LEU A 327 -4.50 -25.45 -13.30
CA LEU A 327 -5.06 -24.24 -13.90
C LEU A 327 -5.21 -24.34 -15.43
N GLY A 328 -4.65 -25.36 -16.07
CA GLY A 328 -4.79 -25.57 -17.52
C GLY A 328 -4.07 -24.50 -18.37
N MET A 329 -3.07 -23.81 -17.81
CA MET A 329 -2.38 -22.73 -18.49
C MET A 329 -1.33 -23.25 -19.44
N ARG A 330 -1.16 -22.58 -20.59
CA ARG A 330 -0.06 -22.88 -21.51
C ARG A 330 1.26 -22.45 -20.89
N LEU A 331 2.05 -23.43 -20.44
CA LEU A 331 3.34 -23.23 -19.78
C LEU A 331 4.48 -23.83 -20.60
N VAL A 332 5.45 -22.99 -20.96
CA VAL A 332 6.73 -23.41 -21.53
C VAL A 332 7.75 -23.48 -20.40
N MET A 333 8.19 -24.69 -20.07
CA MET A 333 9.27 -24.89 -19.10
C MET A 333 10.60 -25.07 -19.80
N VAL A 334 11.56 -24.21 -19.46
CA VAL A 334 12.92 -24.22 -19.98
C VAL A 334 13.85 -24.73 -18.89
N ASP A 335 14.47 -25.88 -19.11
CA ASP A 335 15.58 -26.36 -18.28
C ASP A 335 16.88 -25.68 -18.74
N ALA A 336 17.36 -24.72 -17.95
CA ALA A 336 18.57 -23.95 -18.22
C ALA A 336 19.66 -24.21 -17.16
N ARG A 337 19.53 -25.27 -16.35
CA ARG A 337 20.38 -25.53 -15.18
C ARG A 337 21.86 -25.62 -15.55
N GLU A 338 22.19 -26.43 -16.55
CA GLU A 338 23.56 -26.60 -17.02
C GLU A 338 24.15 -25.28 -17.53
N ARG A 339 23.37 -24.52 -18.30
CA ARG A 339 23.79 -23.23 -18.87
C ARG A 339 24.14 -22.22 -17.79
N PHE A 340 23.32 -22.10 -16.75
CA PHE A 340 23.55 -21.14 -15.67
C PHE A 340 24.71 -21.56 -14.79
N LEU A 341 24.74 -22.83 -14.35
CA LEU A 341 25.82 -23.34 -13.50
C LEU A 341 27.19 -23.28 -14.19
N ALA A 342 27.27 -23.55 -15.49
CA ALA A 342 28.51 -23.43 -16.25
C ALA A 342 29.02 -21.98 -16.31
N ARG A 343 28.12 -20.98 -16.38
CA ARG A 343 28.48 -19.57 -16.41
C ARG A 343 28.86 -19.00 -15.04
N LEU A 344 28.35 -19.59 -13.98
CA LEU A 344 28.68 -19.22 -12.60
C LEU A 344 29.95 -19.88 -12.08
N ALA A 345 30.55 -20.79 -12.86
CA ALA A 345 31.78 -21.47 -12.48
C ALA A 345 32.92 -20.46 -12.23
N GLY A 346 33.43 -20.45 -11.00
CA GLY A 346 34.55 -19.58 -10.59
C GLY A 346 34.17 -18.13 -10.29
N ILE A 347 32.89 -17.77 -10.37
CA ILE A 347 32.41 -16.45 -9.93
C ILE A 347 32.25 -16.47 -8.40
N ILE A 348 32.99 -15.59 -7.72
CA ILE A 348 33.02 -15.48 -6.26
C ILE A 348 32.43 -14.14 -5.80
N ASP A 349 32.56 -13.10 -6.62
CA ASP A 349 31.96 -11.79 -6.38
C ASP A 349 30.43 -11.90 -6.58
N PRO A 350 29.62 -11.66 -5.53
CA PRO A 350 28.16 -11.71 -5.61
C PRO A 350 27.60 -10.52 -6.40
#